data_AF-A0A1Y4SW91-F1
#
_entry.id   AF-A0A1Y4SW91-F1
#
_cell.length_a   1.000
_cell.length_b   1.000
_cell.length_c   1.000
_cell.angle_alpha   90.00
_cell.angle_beta   90.00
_cell.angle_gamma   90.00
#
_symmetry.space_group_name_H-M   'P 1'
#
loop_
_entity.id
_entity.type
_entity.pdbx_description
1 polymer ?
#
loop_
_entity_poly.entity_id
_entity_poly.type
_entity_poly.pdbx_seq_one_letter_code
_entity_poly.pdbx_strand_id
1 'polypeptide(L)'
;MILNEEEVQTGLSFVLKDVFKKYDIVMQEMHIKLADEKLLMNAVLLYNQYHVDVVCDFQIQYENQSFIFKNIHGKIEYLFLQFPIISFLKSFLKDSHIIFQDNQIQYQIALPIQQMHMGEGYLSILLKNNQSVSL
;
A
#
# COMPACT_ATOMS: atom_id res chain seq x y z
N MET A 1 16.85 8.30 -2.43
CA MET A 1 17.19 7.00 -1.81
C MET A 1 16.52 5.90 -2.63
N ILE A 2 17.25 4.85 -2.99
CA ILE A 2 16.68 3.64 -3.61
C ILE A 2 16.33 2.69 -2.47
N LEU A 3 15.14 2.11 -2.52
CA LEU A 3 14.62 1.19 -1.53
C LEU A 3 14.70 -0.24 -2.06
N ASN A 4 15.17 -1.16 -1.22
CA ASN A 4 15.07 -2.59 -1.45
C ASN A 4 13.70 -3.15 -1.03
N GLU A 5 13.43 -4.43 -1.30
CA GLU A 5 12.14 -5.07 -1.03
C GLU A 5 11.72 -5.02 0.45
N GLU A 6 12.65 -5.24 1.39
CA GLU A 6 12.39 -5.18 2.83
C GLU A 6 12.05 -3.75 3.29
N GLU A 7 12.74 -2.75 2.74
CA GLU A 7 12.48 -1.34 3.02
C GLU A 7 11.13 -0.90 2.44
N VAL A 8 10.76 -1.37 1.24
CA VAL A 8 9.44 -1.13 0.65
C VAL A 8 8.35 -1.77 1.49
N GLN A 9 8.53 -3.02 1.91
CA GLN A 9 7.60 -3.74 2.79
C GLN A 9 7.40 -2.99 4.12
N THR A 10 8.48 -2.54 4.73
CA THR A 10 8.45 -1.76 5.97
C THR A 10 7.70 -0.43 5.76
N GLY A 11 8.00 0.27 4.67
CA GLY A 11 7.35 1.52 4.30
C GLY A 11 5.85 1.36 4.07
N LEU A 12 5.42 0.33 3.32
CA LEU A 12 4.00 0.03 3.09
C LEU A 12 3.28 -0.33 4.39
N SER A 13 3.89 -1.15 5.23
CA SER A 13 3.34 -1.52 6.54
C SER A 13 3.14 -0.28 7.43
N PHE A 14 4.08 0.67 7.38
CA PHE A 14 3.97 1.93 8.09
C PHE A 14 2.82 2.80 7.55
N VAL A 15 2.76 2.99 6.22
CA VAL A 15 1.71 3.80 5.57
C VAL A 15 0.32 3.24 5.86
N LEU A 16 0.17 1.92 5.84
CA LEU A 16 -1.13 1.24 6.04
C LEU A 16 -1.50 1.02 7.51
N LYS A 17 -0.60 1.31 8.46
CA LYS A 17 -0.79 1.04 9.89
C LYS A 17 -2.10 1.62 10.44
N ASP A 18 -2.41 2.86 10.08
CA ASP A 18 -3.61 3.53 10.59
C ASP A 18 -4.89 2.94 9.99
N VAL A 19 -4.83 2.52 8.72
CA VAL A 19 -5.91 1.77 8.07
C VAL A 19 -6.12 0.44 8.80
N PHE A 20 -5.05 -0.32 9.01
CA PHE A 20 -5.13 -1.60 9.72
C PHE A 20 -5.71 -1.45 11.13
N LYS A 21 -5.24 -0.45 11.88
CA LYS A 21 -5.76 -0.16 13.21
C LYS A 21 -7.25 0.20 13.19
N LYS A 22 -7.70 1.00 12.21
CA LYS A 22 -9.10 1.42 12.11
C LYS A 22 -10.06 0.26 11.87
N TYR A 23 -9.63 -0.74 11.09
CA TYR A 23 -10.46 -1.89 10.73
C TYR A 23 -10.14 -3.15 11.55
N ASP A 24 -9.38 -3.02 12.64
CA ASP A 24 -8.93 -4.14 13.48
C ASP A 24 -8.29 -5.28 12.68
N ILE A 25 -7.43 -4.89 11.72
CA ILE A 25 -6.65 -5.80 10.90
C ILE A 25 -5.25 -5.93 11.51
N VAL A 26 -4.76 -7.16 11.60
CA VAL A 26 -3.37 -7.43 12.00
C VAL A 26 -2.62 -8.05 10.82
N MET A 27 -1.57 -7.38 10.35
CA MET A 27 -0.64 -7.94 9.38
C MET A 27 0.15 -9.09 10.05
N GLN A 28 -0.01 -10.33 9.58
CA GLN A 28 0.79 -11.47 10.05
C GLN A 28 2.06 -11.60 9.23
N GLU A 29 1.91 -11.52 7.90
CA GLU A 29 2.99 -11.73 6.96
C GLU A 29 2.75 -10.86 5.73
N MET A 30 3.84 -10.29 5.20
CA MET A 30 3.85 -9.58 3.94
C MET A 30 5.14 -9.96 3.23
N HIS A 31 5.05 -10.26 1.94
CA HIS A 31 6.16 -10.44 1.03
C HIS A 31 5.97 -9.50 -0.13
N ILE A 32 6.99 -8.70 -0.41
CA ILE A 32 7.02 -7.76 -1.53
C ILE A 32 8.12 -8.18 -2.49
N LYS A 33 7.81 -8.19 -3.79
CA LYS A 33 8.80 -8.31 -4.85
C LYS A 33 8.68 -7.14 -5.82
N LEU A 34 9.82 -6.58 -6.23
CA LEU A 34 9.90 -5.57 -7.28
C LEU A 34 10.08 -6.26 -8.65
N ALA A 35 9.19 -6.01 -9.59
CA ALA A 35 9.27 -6.56 -10.95
C ALA A 35 8.60 -5.62 -11.95
N ASP A 36 9.18 -5.38 -13.13
CA ASP A 36 8.53 -4.69 -14.26
C ASP A 36 7.70 -3.44 -13.89
N GLU A 37 8.31 -2.52 -13.13
CA GLU A 37 7.67 -1.27 -12.66
C GLU A 37 6.40 -1.46 -11.81
N LYS A 38 6.26 -2.62 -11.16
CA LYS A 38 5.18 -2.94 -10.22
C LYS A 38 5.72 -3.64 -8.97
N LEU A 39 4.88 -3.62 -7.95
CA LEU A 39 5.03 -4.42 -6.74
C LEU A 39 4.16 -5.65 -6.86
N LEU A 40 4.74 -6.82 -6.60
CA LEU A 40 4.00 -8.04 -6.36
C LEU A 40 3.92 -8.25 -4.85
N MET A 41 2.70 -8.36 -4.32
CA MET A 41 2.46 -8.54 -2.89
C MET A 41 1.71 -9.84 -2.63
N ASN A 42 2.25 -10.63 -1.72
CA ASN A 42 1.54 -11.70 -1.03
C ASN A 42 1.50 -11.35 0.45
N ALA A 43 0.32 -11.34 1.05
CA ALA A 43 0.17 -11.02 2.46
C ALA A 43 -0.88 -11.90 3.13
N VAL A 44 -0.64 -12.20 4.40
CA VAL A 44 -1.59 -12.87 5.30
C VAL A 44 -1.98 -11.88 6.38
N LEU A 45 -3.27 -11.60 6.49
CA LEU A 45 -3.85 -10.72 7.49
C LEU A 45 -4.74 -11.52 8.43
N LEU A 46 -4.91 -11.03 9.66
CA LEU A 46 -6.01 -11.43 10.54
C LEU A 46 -7.06 -10.33 10.57
N TYR A 47 -8.30 -10.70 10.31
CA TYR A 47 -9.47 -9.83 10.46
C TYR A 47 -10.60 -10.64 11.12
N ASN A 48 -11.17 -10.14 12.21
CA ASN A 48 -12.20 -10.84 12.99
C ASN A 48 -11.82 -12.30 13.35
N GLN A 49 -10.56 -12.53 13.75
CA GLN A 49 -10.01 -13.86 14.08
C GLN A 49 -9.89 -14.83 12.89
N TYR A 50 -10.15 -14.38 11.67
CA TYR A 50 -9.98 -15.18 10.46
C TYR A 50 -8.77 -14.74 9.65
N HIS A 51 -8.09 -15.71 9.05
CA HIS A 51 -7.06 -15.46 8.06
C HIS A 51 -7.68 -14.91 6.78
N VAL A 52 -7.04 -13.87 6.25
CA VAL A 52 -7.33 -13.25 4.97
C VAL A 52 -6.06 -13.30 4.15
N ASP A 53 -6.09 -14.03 3.05
CA ASP A 53 -4.96 -14.09 2.13
C ASP A 53 -5.14 -13.04 1.04
N VAL A 54 -4.10 -12.24 0.80
CA VAL A 54 -4.09 -11.18 -0.20
C VAL A 54 -2.97 -11.46 -1.19
N VAL A 55 -3.33 -11.58 -2.46
CA VAL A 55 -2.37 -11.73 -3.56
C VAL A 55 -2.70 -10.69 -4.61
N CYS A 56 -1.80 -9.73 -4.82
CA CYS A 56 -2.01 -8.69 -5.82
C CYS A 56 -0.73 -8.12 -6.39
N ASP A 57 -0.85 -7.49 -7.54
CA ASP A 57 0.15 -6.61 -8.11
C ASP A 57 -0.41 -5.21 -8.32
N PHE A 58 0.46 -4.20 -8.16
CA PHE A 58 0.09 -2.80 -8.29
C PHE A 58 1.31 -1.90 -8.49
N GLN A 59 1.05 -0.70 -8.98
CA GLN A 59 2.03 0.38 -9.04
C GLN A 59 1.77 1.37 -7.90
N ILE A 60 2.83 2.02 -7.41
CA ILE A 60 2.70 3.04 -6.37
C ILE A 60 3.31 4.37 -6.79
N GLN A 61 2.69 5.43 -6.29
CA GLN A 61 3.12 6.80 -6.50
C GLN A 61 2.76 7.64 -5.27
N TYR A 62 3.47 8.75 -5.08
CA TYR A 62 3.15 9.72 -4.05
C TYR A 62 3.07 11.13 -4.65
N GLU A 63 1.88 11.73 -4.63
CA GLU A 63 1.62 13.07 -5.17
C GLU A 63 0.57 13.79 -4.32
N ASN A 64 0.69 15.12 -4.18
CA ASN A 64 -0.31 15.95 -3.51
C ASN A 64 -0.75 15.41 -2.14
N GLN A 65 0.23 14.96 -1.34
CA GLN A 65 -0.01 14.36 -0.02
C GLN A 65 -0.90 13.10 -0.04
N SER A 66 -0.89 12.38 -1.15
CA SER A 66 -1.66 11.14 -1.33
C SER A 66 -0.74 10.03 -1.79
N PHE A 67 -0.85 8.89 -1.12
CA PHE A 67 -0.26 7.63 -1.57
C PHE A 67 -1.24 6.98 -2.55
N ILE A 68 -0.80 6.76 -3.78
CA ILE A 68 -1.66 6.35 -4.89
C ILE A 68 -1.24 4.93 -5.31
N PHE A 69 -2.19 4.00 -5.23
CA PHE A 69 -2.07 2.64 -5.73
C PHE A 69 -2.78 2.58 -7.08
N LYS A 70 -2.07 2.24 -8.16
CA LYS A 70 -2.59 2.19 -9.53
C LYS A 70 -2.53 0.78 -10.09
N ASN A 71 -3.39 0.49 -11.06
CA ASN A 71 -3.36 -0.76 -11.82
C ASN A 71 -3.36 -1.99 -10.91
N ILE A 72 -4.21 -1.95 -9.88
CA ILE A 72 -4.27 -2.99 -8.86
C ILE A 72 -5.01 -4.21 -9.43
N HIS A 73 -4.32 -5.33 -9.54
CA HIS A 73 -4.90 -6.62 -9.94
C HIS A 73 -4.63 -7.65 -8.88
N GLY A 74 -5.59 -8.54 -8.63
CA GLY A 74 -5.42 -9.57 -7.62
C GLY A 74 -6.72 -9.96 -6.95
N LYS A 75 -6.57 -10.74 -5.88
CA LYS A 75 -7.67 -11.32 -5.13
C LYS A 75 -7.42 -11.29 -3.64
N ILE A 76 -8.52 -11.34 -2.91
CA ILE A 76 -8.58 -11.56 -1.48
C ILE A 76 -9.32 -12.87 -1.24
N GLU A 77 -8.75 -13.77 -0.45
CA GLU A 77 -9.40 -14.98 0.03
C GLU A 77 -9.80 -14.80 1.49
N TYR A 78 -11.09 -14.98 1.79
CA TYR A 78 -11.65 -14.84 3.13
C TYR A 78 -12.74 -15.89 3.34
N LEU A 79 -12.61 -16.73 4.38
CA LEU A 79 -13.56 -17.81 4.66
C LEU A 79 -13.82 -18.73 3.43
N PHE A 80 -12.76 -19.12 2.73
CA PHE A 80 -12.81 -19.91 1.49
C PHE A 80 -13.46 -19.21 0.27
N LEU A 81 -13.92 -17.96 0.42
CA LEU A 81 -14.45 -17.16 -0.68
C LEU A 81 -13.33 -16.33 -1.31
N GLN A 82 -13.30 -16.26 -2.64
CA GLN A 82 -12.35 -15.45 -3.39
C GLN A 82 -13.05 -14.24 -4.00
N PHE A 83 -12.47 -13.05 -3.79
CA PHE A 83 -13.01 -11.79 -4.29
C PHE A 83 -11.95 -11.02 -5.08
N PRO A 84 -12.32 -10.32 -6.17
CA PRO A 84 -11.45 -9.33 -6.78
C PRO A 84 -11.07 -8.25 -5.76
N ILE A 85 -9.77 -7.96 -5.64
CA ILE A 85 -9.24 -7.10 -4.57
C ILE A 85 -9.91 -5.73 -4.52
N ILE A 86 -10.08 -5.05 -5.66
CA ILE A 86 -10.73 -3.72 -5.72
C ILE A 86 -12.17 -3.78 -5.22
N SER A 87 -12.93 -4.78 -5.65
CA SER A 87 -14.34 -4.93 -5.26
C SER A 87 -14.47 -5.18 -3.76
N PHE A 88 -13.58 -6.00 -3.19
CA PHE A 88 -13.53 -6.24 -1.75
C PHE A 88 -13.15 -4.98 -0.98
N LEU A 89 -12.09 -4.28 -1.39
CA LEU A 89 -11.65 -3.06 -0.71
C LEU A 89 -12.72 -1.96 -0.77
N LYS A 90 -13.46 -1.81 -1.89
CA LYS A 90 -14.57 -0.86 -2.01
C LYS A 90 -15.75 -1.16 -1.08
N SER A 91 -16.07 -2.43 -0.85
CA SER A 91 -17.17 -2.81 0.05
C SER A 91 -16.75 -2.76 1.53
N PHE A 92 -15.47 -3.01 1.80
CA PHE A 92 -14.89 -3.12 3.12
C PHE A 92 -14.46 -1.76 3.71
N LEU A 93 -13.68 -0.99 2.96
CA LEU A 93 -13.11 0.28 3.42
C LEU A 93 -14.14 1.41 3.29
N LYS A 94 -14.53 1.96 4.44
CA LYS A 94 -15.38 3.15 4.57
C LYS A 94 -14.60 4.26 5.30
N ASP A 95 -13.73 4.92 4.55
CA ASP A 95 -12.86 6.01 5.05
C ASP A 95 -12.88 7.20 4.09
N SER A 96 -13.05 8.41 4.63
CA SER A 96 -13.03 9.65 3.83
C SER A 96 -11.66 9.98 3.25
N HIS A 97 -10.58 9.47 3.85
CA HIS A 97 -9.21 9.63 3.34
C HIS A 97 -8.87 8.63 2.24
N ILE A 98 -9.74 7.63 2.01
CA ILE A 98 -9.56 6.62 0.97
C ILE A 98 -10.51 6.94 -0.19
N ILE A 99 -9.94 7.35 -1.31
CA ILE A 99 -10.68 7.72 -2.50
C ILE A 99 -10.49 6.63 -3.55
N PHE A 100 -11.58 6.00 -3.94
CA PHE A 100 -11.60 5.05 -5.05
C PHE A 100 -11.87 5.78 -6.36
N GLN A 101 -11.04 5.56 -7.36
CA GLN A 101 -11.28 6.01 -8.74
C GLN A 101 -11.09 4.83 -9.69
N ASP A 102 -11.38 5.01 -10.98
CA ASP A 102 -11.18 3.96 -11.96
C ASP A 102 -9.70 3.55 -12.01
N ASN A 103 -9.46 2.25 -11.78
CA ASN A 103 -8.14 1.60 -11.70
C ASN A 103 -7.15 2.16 -10.66
N GLN A 104 -7.60 2.95 -9.68
CA GLN A 104 -6.72 3.42 -8.60
C GLN A 104 -7.40 3.61 -7.25
N ILE A 105 -6.61 3.48 -6.18
CA ILE A 105 -6.98 3.81 -4.81
C ILE A 105 -6.01 4.90 -4.33
N GLN A 106 -6.54 6.00 -3.83
CA GLN A 106 -5.75 7.06 -3.20
C GLN A 106 -5.97 7.05 -1.70
N TYR A 107 -4.90 7.11 -0.94
CA TYR A 107 -4.93 7.27 0.51
C TYR A 107 -4.25 8.58 0.90
N GLN A 108 -5.03 9.52 1.44
CA GLN A 108 -4.52 10.82 1.86
C GLN A 108 -3.67 10.66 3.13
N ILE A 109 -2.38 10.93 3.01
CA ILE A 109 -1.42 10.83 4.11
C ILE A 109 -0.24 11.78 3.89
N ALA A 110 0.07 12.57 4.91
CA ALA A 110 1.23 13.45 4.92
C ALA A 110 2.50 12.64 5.23
N LEU A 111 3.38 12.52 4.23
CA LEU A 111 4.68 11.87 4.35
C LEU A 111 5.78 12.89 4.05
N PRO A 112 7.00 12.70 4.59
CA PRO A 112 8.17 13.50 4.25
C PRO A 112 8.72 13.19 2.85
N ILE A 113 7.88 12.74 1.92
CA ILE A 113 8.24 12.39 0.54
C ILE A 113 7.89 13.59 -0.36
N GLN A 114 8.85 14.00 -1.18
CA GLN A 114 8.67 14.98 -2.24
C GLN A 114 8.30 14.31 -3.56
N GLN A 115 8.98 13.21 -3.90
CA GLN A 115 8.73 12.44 -5.12
C GLN A 115 8.95 10.96 -4.88
N MET A 116 8.19 10.13 -5.57
CA MET A 116 8.35 8.69 -5.64
C MET A 116 8.39 8.26 -7.10
N HIS A 117 9.37 7.42 -7.47
CA HIS A 117 9.51 6.88 -8.81
C HIS A 117 9.77 5.37 -8.73
N MET A 118 8.89 4.61 -9.37
CA MET A 118 9.05 3.19 -9.61
C MET A 118 9.74 3.00 -10.95
N GLY A 119 10.87 2.30 -10.96
CA GLY A 119 11.55 1.86 -12.17
C GLY A 119 11.63 0.34 -12.25
N GLU A 120 12.31 -0.17 -13.27
CA GLU A 120 12.50 -1.62 -13.46
C GLU A 120 13.30 -2.24 -12.29
N GLY A 121 12.60 -2.93 -11.39
CA GLY A 121 13.20 -3.65 -10.26
C GLY A 121 13.65 -2.76 -9.09
N TYR A 122 13.27 -1.47 -9.06
CA TYR A 122 13.61 -0.59 -7.95
C TYR A 122 12.53 0.44 -7.66
N LEU A 123 12.44 0.85 -6.39
CA LEU A 123 11.66 2.01 -5.96
C LEU A 123 12.61 3.09 -5.45
N SER A 124 12.42 4.32 -5.89
CA SER A 124 13.19 5.46 -5.40
C SER A 124 12.29 6.52 -4.79
N ILE A 125 12.74 7.11 -3.69
CA ILE A 125 12.09 8.25 -3.05
C ILE A 125 13.04 9.42 -2.91
N LEU A 126 12.51 10.62 -3.16
CA LEU A 126 13.12 11.89 -2.79
C LEU A 126 12.36 12.42 -1.57
N LEU A 127 13.07 12.70 -0.49
CA LEU A 127 12.48 13.28 0.71
C LEU A 127 12.38 14.79 0.57
N LYS A 128 11.41 15.40 1.26
CA LYS A 128 11.38 16.86 1.41
C LYS A 128 12.63 17.28 2.17
N ASN A 129 13.41 18.22 1.63
CA ASN A 129 14.52 18.83 2.36
C ASN A 129 13.95 19.64 3.55
N ASN A 130 13.93 19.05 4.74
CA ASN A 130 13.69 19.80 5.97
C ASN A 130 14.96 20.55 6.40
N GLN A 131 15.42 21.52 5.61
CA GLN A 131 16.32 22.55 6.14
C GLN A 131 15.50 23.66 6.79
N SER A 132 15.12 23.43 8.05
CA SER A 132 14.81 24.50 9.00
C SER A 132 15.05 23.98 10.41
N VAL A 133 16.33 23.76 10.73
CA VAL A 133 16.78 23.93 12.11
C VAL A 133 17.36 25.33 12.16
N SER A 134 16.51 26.31 12.47
CA SER A 134 16.99 27.56 13.04
C SER A 134 17.34 27.25 14.48
N LEU A 135 18.64 27.11 14.76
CA LEU A 135 19.16 27.24 16.13
C LEU A 135 19.06 28.69 16.59
#